data_AF-A0A3A4VF26-F1
#
_entry.id   AF-A0A3A4VF26-F1
#
_cell.length_a   1.000
_cell.length_b   1.000
_cell.length_c   1.000
_cell.angle_alpha   90.00
_cell.angle_beta   90.00
_cell.angle_gamma   90.00
#
_symmetry.space_group_name_H-M   'P 1'
#
loop_
_entity.id
_entity.type
_entity.pdbx_description
1 polymer ?
#
loop_
_entity_poly.entity_id
_entity_poly.type
_entity_poly.pdbx_seq_one_letter_code
_entity_poly.pdbx_strand_id
1 'polypeptide(L)'
;MKTSNIMLAAGLGIVIAIGAFAAYDSMRSPRQPDSNGTVCTLDAFVCPDGTVVGRIPPSCDFAPCPAPAPETRLETRIDQGASGLDVKVTPHEVLEDSRCPIGATCVWAGTVRVRATLESGLGTANQVFELNAPVTTEAEVIELVQVMPEARLDVAIRPADYRFIFRVAKRPPLAAPR
;
A
#
# COMPACT_ATOMS: atom_id res chain seq x y z
N MET A 1 19.11 -34.82 65.48
CA MET A 1 17.64 -34.69 65.28
C MET A 1 17.14 -33.24 65.44
N LYS A 2 17.86 -32.20 64.95
CA LYS A 2 17.47 -30.78 65.15
C LYS A 2 17.36 -29.95 63.87
N THR A 3 17.70 -30.53 62.72
CA THR A 3 17.74 -29.87 61.40
C THR A 3 16.45 -30.01 60.58
N SER A 4 15.59 -30.99 60.88
CA SER A 4 14.36 -31.25 60.12
C SER A 4 13.31 -30.13 60.27
N ASN A 5 13.10 -29.62 61.49
CA ASN A 5 12.14 -28.55 61.75
C ASN A 5 12.62 -27.19 61.22
N ILE A 6 13.94 -27.00 61.07
CA ILE A 6 14.53 -25.76 60.56
C ILE A 6 14.33 -25.66 59.04
N MET A 7 14.47 -26.76 58.30
CA MET A 7 14.22 -26.78 56.85
C MET A 7 12.73 -26.59 56.50
N LEU A 8 11.83 -27.16 57.30
CA LEU A 8 10.38 -26.95 57.16
C LEU A 8 9.98 -25.50 57.43
N ALA A 9 10.55 -24.87 58.46
CA ALA A 9 10.27 -23.46 58.78
C ALA A 9 10.82 -22.50 57.71
N ALA A 10 12.02 -22.76 57.18
CA ALA A 10 12.62 -21.96 56.11
C ALA A 10 11.83 -22.08 54.79
N GLY A 11 11.39 -23.30 54.43
CA GLY A 11 10.56 -23.54 53.25
C GLY A 11 9.20 -22.84 53.35
N LEU A 12 8.54 -22.92 54.51
CA LEU A 12 7.24 -22.27 54.73
C LEU A 12 7.37 -20.73 54.69
N GLY A 13 8.42 -20.17 55.27
CA GLY A 13 8.70 -18.73 55.22
C GLY A 13 8.91 -18.21 53.80
N ILE A 14 9.63 -18.96 52.95
CA ILE A 14 9.85 -18.60 51.54
C ILE A 14 8.55 -18.63 50.74
N VAL A 15 7.71 -19.66 50.94
CA VAL A 15 6.41 -19.76 50.25
C VAL A 15 5.46 -18.62 50.64
N ILE A 16 5.43 -18.26 51.92
CA ILE A 16 4.64 -17.12 52.41
C ILE A 16 5.18 -15.80 51.84
N ALA A 17 6.49 -15.61 51.78
CA ALA A 17 7.10 -14.40 51.23
C ALA A 17 6.85 -14.27 49.72
N ILE A 18 6.95 -15.36 48.95
CA ILE A 18 6.64 -15.38 47.51
C ILE A 18 5.14 -15.12 47.28
N GLY A 19 4.26 -15.74 48.06
CA GLY A 19 2.82 -15.51 47.99
C GLY A 19 2.44 -14.06 48.33
N ALA A 20 3.06 -13.49 49.37
CA ALA A 20 2.87 -12.10 49.77
C ALA A 20 3.41 -11.12 48.72
N PHE A 21 4.58 -11.41 48.12
CA PHE A 21 5.15 -10.58 47.06
C PHE A 21 4.30 -10.62 45.78
N ALA A 22 3.85 -11.80 45.36
CA ALA A 22 2.96 -11.94 44.20
C ALA A 22 1.60 -11.26 44.44
N ALA A 23 1.04 -11.36 45.65
CA ALA A 23 -0.18 -10.64 46.02
C ALA A 23 0.03 -9.12 46.06
N TYR A 24 1.19 -8.68 46.57
CA TYR A 24 1.55 -7.26 46.62
C TYR A 24 1.78 -6.67 45.24
N ASP A 25 2.45 -7.40 44.35
CA ASP A 25 2.69 -7.03 42.96
C ASP A 25 1.38 -7.01 42.15
N SER A 26 0.50 -8.00 42.36
CA SER A 26 -0.83 -8.03 41.76
C SER A 26 -1.74 -6.89 42.25
N MET A 27 -1.60 -6.46 43.51
CA MET A 27 -2.29 -5.29 44.06
C MET A 27 -1.67 -3.95 43.64
N ARG A 28 -0.38 -3.93 43.27
CA ARG A 28 0.33 -2.73 42.82
C ARG A 28 0.35 -2.54 41.32
N SER A 29 0.04 -3.56 40.54
CA SER A 29 -0.02 -3.44 39.08
C SER A 29 -1.09 -2.39 38.75
N PRO A 30 -0.72 -1.18 38.29
CA PRO A 30 -1.71 -0.23 37.85
C PRO A 30 -2.40 -0.89 36.65
N ARG A 31 -3.70 -1.18 36.79
CA ARG A 31 -4.55 -1.45 35.63
C ARG A 31 -4.31 -0.31 34.67
N GLN A 32 -3.58 -0.55 33.58
CA GLN A 32 -3.47 0.40 32.49
C GLN A 32 -4.91 0.65 32.04
N PRO A 33 -5.45 1.88 32.18
CA PRO A 33 -6.78 2.17 31.72
C PRO A 33 -6.71 2.20 30.20
N ASP A 34 -6.95 1.06 29.58
CA ASP A 34 -7.37 1.00 28.20
C ASP A 34 -8.75 1.67 28.13
N SER A 35 -8.78 2.91 27.63
CA SER A 35 -9.94 3.81 27.58
C SER A 35 -10.39 4.38 28.94
N ASN A 36 -9.73 5.46 29.37
CA ASN A 36 -10.22 6.31 30.46
C ASN A 36 -11.45 7.13 30.03
N GLY A 37 -12.56 6.51 29.59
CA GLY A 37 -13.85 7.15 29.36
C GLY A 37 -13.89 8.38 28.42
N THR A 38 -12.77 8.75 27.79
CA THR A 38 -12.67 9.93 26.95
C THR A 38 -13.44 9.68 25.66
N VAL A 39 -14.57 10.37 25.53
CA VAL A 39 -15.37 10.39 24.30
C VAL A 39 -14.92 11.58 23.47
N CYS A 40 -14.41 11.30 22.28
CA CYS A 40 -14.01 12.32 21.32
C CYS A 40 -15.19 12.76 20.44
N THR A 41 -15.13 13.98 19.91
CA THR A 41 -16.10 14.48 18.94
C THR A 41 -16.01 13.71 17.61
N LEU A 42 -17.12 13.65 16.87
CA LEU A 42 -17.21 12.93 15.58
C LEU A 42 -16.69 13.75 14.40
N ASP A 43 -15.63 14.53 14.63
CA ASP A 43 -15.01 15.34 13.58
C ASP A 43 -14.28 14.44 12.58
N ALA A 44 -14.27 14.88 11.33
CA ALA A 44 -13.62 14.22 10.21
C ALA A 44 -12.45 15.07 9.70
N PHE A 45 -11.29 14.45 9.50
CA PHE A 45 -10.17 15.02 8.76
C PHE A 45 -10.00 14.28 7.45
N VAL A 46 -9.98 15.03 6.34
CA VAL A 46 -9.76 14.47 5.01
C VAL A 46 -8.26 14.49 4.72
N CYS A 47 -7.70 13.30 4.50
CA CYS A 47 -6.30 13.11 4.16
C CYS A 47 -6.01 13.50 2.70
N PRO A 48 -4.74 13.74 2.32
CA PRO A 48 -4.36 14.07 0.95
C PRO A 48 -4.74 13.02 -0.10
N ASP A 49 -4.91 11.76 0.31
CA ASP A 49 -5.37 10.65 -0.53
C ASP A 49 -6.91 10.57 -0.64
N GLY A 50 -7.63 11.46 0.04
CA GLY A 50 -9.10 11.51 0.10
C GLY A 50 -9.73 10.62 1.18
N THR A 51 -8.94 9.85 1.94
CA THR A 51 -9.46 9.07 3.07
C THR A 51 -9.89 9.97 4.23
N VAL A 52 -10.83 9.49 5.06
CA VAL A 52 -11.38 10.25 6.18
C VAL A 52 -11.01 9.59 7.50
N VAL A 53 -10.32 10.33 8.36
CA VAL A 53 -9.92 9.87 9.70
C VAL A 53 -10.65 10.67 10.77
N GLY A 54 -10.91 10.03 11.92
CA GLY A 54 -11.54 10.64 13.08
C GLY A 54 -10.56 10.88 14.22
N ARG A 55 -11.05 11.48 15.31
CA ARG A 55 -10.29 11.66 16.54
C ARG A 55 -10.16 10.35 17.32
N ILE A 56 -9.00 10.12 17.95
CA ILE A 56 -8.72 8.92 18.74
C ILE A 56 -8.34 9.28 20.20
N PRO A 57 -8.87 8.56 21.22
CA PRO A 57 -8.44 8.72 22.61
C PRO A 57 -6.96 8.33 22.81
N PRO A 58 -6.28 8.82 23.87
CA PRO A 58 -6.80 9.66 24.96
C PRO A 58 -6.75 11.17 24.69
N SER A 59 -6.01 11.63 23.68
CA SER A 59 -5.82 13.05 23.38
C SER A 59 -6.92 13.65 22.50
N CYS A 60 -7.72 12.82 21.84
CA CYS A 60 -8.68 13.23 20.82
C CYS A 60 -8.02 13.98 19.65
N ASP A 61 -6.77 13.67 19.35
CA ASP A 61 -6.12 14.09 18.10
C ASP A 61 -6.62 13.22 16.94
N PHE A 62 -6.52 13.73 15.71
CA PHE A 62 -6.84 12.93 14.53
C PHE A 62 -5.90 11.73 14.42
N ALA A 63 -6.46 10.57 14.07
CA ALA A 63 -5.64 9.43 13.69
C ALA A 63 -4.72 9.83 12.53
N PRO A 64 -3.49 9.28 12.48
CA PRO A 64 -2.61 9.53 11.36
C PRO A 64 -3.26 9.04 10.06
N CYS A 65 -3.02 9.80 8.97
CA CYS A 65 -3.44 9.37 7.64
C CYS A 65 -2.79 8.02 7.29
N PRO A 66 -3.49 7.17 6.52
CA PRO A 66 -2.93 5.90 6.08
C PRO A 66 -1.66 6.15 5.27
N ALA A 67 -0.70 5.24 5.41
CA ALA A 67 0.50 5.26 4.58
C ALA A 67 0.11 5.03 3.11
N PRO A 68 0.81 5.65 2.15
CA PRO A 68 0.57 5.41 0.73
C PRO A 68 0.71 3.92 0.42
N ALA A 69 -0.15 3.41 -0.47
CA ALA A 69 -0.12 2.02 -0.88
C ALA A 69 1.25 1.67 -1.50
N PRO A 70 1.76 0.44 -1.30
CA PRO A 70 2.96 -0.01 -1.98
C PRO A 70 2.79 0.11 -3.50
N GLU A 71 3.76 0.75 -4.15
CA GLU A 71 3.82 0.87 -5.61
C GLU A 71 5.20 0.50 -6.17
N THR A 72 5.23 0.11 -7.44
CA THR A 72 6.44 -0.16 -8.20
C THR A 72 6.30 0.34 -9.64
N ARG A 73 7.44 0.54 -10.31
CA ARG A 73 7.50 0.92 -11.73
C ARG A 73 8.14 -0.19 -12.54
N LEU A 74 7.44 -0.62 -13.58
CA LEU A 74 7.86 -1.67 -14.49
C LEU A 74 8.25 -1.04 -15.82
N GLU A 75 9.55 -1.03 -16.14
CA GLU A 75 10.01 -0.70 -17.49
C GLU A 75 10.01 -1.97 -18.34
N THR A 76 9.45 -1.89 -19.54
CA THR A 76 9.47 -3.00 -20.50
C THR A 76 9.43 -2.52 -21.95
N ARG A 77 9.61 -3.46 -22.88
CA ARG A 77 9.53 -3.27 -24.33
C ARG A 77 8.46 -4.18 -24.92
N ILE A 78 8.20 -3.99 -26.21
CA ILE A 78 7.37 -4.92 -26.99
C ILE A 78 7.92 -6.35 -26.81
N ASP A 79 7.02 -7.27 -26.48
CA ASP A 79 7.18 -8.72 -26.29
C ASP A 79 8.16 -9.18 -25.19
N GLN A 80 8.75 -8.27 -24.41
CA GLN A 80 9.66 -8.64 -23.30
C GLN A 80 8.92 -8.86 -21.98
N GLY A 81 7.95 -8.00 -21.70
CA GLY A 81 7.23 -7.96 -20.44
C GLY A 81 8.07 -7.57 -19.22
N ALA A 82 7.41 -7.25 -18.12
CA ALA A 82 8.02 -6.98 -16.82
C ALA A 82 7.03 -7.31 -15.69
N SER A 83 7.56 -7.68 -14.52
CA SER A 83 6.75 -8.13 -13.39
C SER A 83 7.07 -7.38 -12.10
N GLY A 84 6.05 -7.15 -11.27
CA GLY A 84 6.18 -6.64 -9.91
C GLY A 84 4.81 -6.49 -9.24
N LEU A 85 4.77 -6.61 -7.91
CA LEU A 85 3.54 -6.61 -7.11
C LEU A 85 2.47 -7.59 -7.63
N ASP A 86 2.88 -8.83 -7.93
CA ASP A 86 2.03 -9.93 -8.44
C ASP A 86 1.38 -9.67 -9.81
N VAL A 87 1.85 -8.65 -10.52
CA VAL A 87 1.40 -8.29 -11.86
C VAL A 87 2.54 -8.51 -12.84
N LYS A 88 2.23 -9.02 -14.04
CA LYS A 88 3.12 -9.01 -15.20
C LYS A 88 2.41 -8.36 -16.38
N VAL A 89 3.07 -7.39 -17.00
CA VAL A 89 2.56 -6.69 -18.18
C VAL A 89 3.50 -6.95 -19.35
N THR A 90 2.95 -7.44 -20.47
CA THR A 90 3.70 -7.71 -21.72
C THR A 90 3.07 -6.94 -22.88
N PRO A 91 3.64 -5.79 -23.29
CA PRO A 91 3.17 -5.05 -24.46
C PRO A 91 3.39 -5.83 -25.75
N HIS A 92 2.44 -5.73 -26.69
CA HIS A 92 2.52 -6.42 -27.98
C HIS A 92 2.48 -5.45 -29.16
N GLU A 93 1.65 -4.41 -29.07
CA GLU A 93 1.40 -3.53 -30.21
C GLU A 93 1.01 -2.13 -29.75
N VAL A 94 1.63 -1.09 -30.33
CA VAL A 94 1.16 0.29 -30.21
C VAL A 94 0.02 0.48 -31.20
N LEU A 95 -1.19 0.67 -30.68
CA LEU A 95 -2.40 0.88 -31.48
C LEU A 95 -2.53 2.33 -31.91
N GLU A 96 -2.04 3.26 -31.08
CA GLU A 96 -2.09 4.70 -31.34
C GLU A 96 -0.91 5.38 -30.63
N ASP A 97 -0.21 6.27 -31.33
CA ASP A 97 0.76 7.20 -30.74
C ASP A 97 0.55 8.58 -31.36
N SER A 98 -0.25 9.40 -30.68
CA SER A 98 -0.61 10.76 -31.07
C SER A 98 -0.01 11.80 -30.11
N ARG A 99 1.03 11.43 -29.35
CA ARG A 99 1.70 12.31 -28.39
C ARG A 99 2.14 13.61 -29.05
N CYS A 100 1.91 14.73 -28.38
CA CYS A 100 2.34 16.03 -28.87
C CYS A 100 3.88 16.09 -28.97
N PRO A 101 4.47 16.17 -30.18
CA PRO A 101 5.91 16.14 -30.33
C PRO A 101 6.60 17.36 -29.73
N ILE A 102 7.85 17.20 -29.32
CA ILE A 102 8.67 18.33 -28.88
C ILE A 102 8.78 19.36 -30.02
N GLY A 103 8.44 20.61 -29.72
CA GLY A 103 8.46 21.73 -30.67
C GLY A 103 7.15 21.90 -31.47
N ALA A 104 6.16 21.04 -31.28
CA ALA A 104 4.83 21.20 -31.89
C ALA A 104 3.91 22.09 -31.03
N THR A 105 2.98 22.78 -31.68
CA THR A 105 1.85 23.44 -31.01
C THR A 105 0.59 22.59 -31.24
N CYS A 106 0.27 21.72 -30.29
CA CYS A 106 -0.89 20.85 -30.39
C CYS A 106 -2.13 21.51 -29.75
N VAL A 107 -3.30 21.32 -30.37
CA VAL A 107 -4.59 21.77 -29.82
C VAL A 107 -5.11 20.81 -28.74
N TRP A 108 -4.70 19.53 -28.82
CA TRP A 108 -5.05 18.47 -27.87
C TRP A 108 -3.78 17.80 -27.34
N ALA A 109 -3.83 17.20 -26.15
CA ALA A 109 -2.66 16.64 -25.46
C ALA A 109 -2.02 15.41 -26.15
N GLY A 110 -2.77 14.74 -27.05
CA GLY A 110 -2.35 13.48 -27.63
C GLY A 110 -2.41 12.32 -26.63
N THR A 111 -2.30 11.08 -27.11
CA THR A 111 -2.27 9.90 -26.25
C THR A 111 -1.41 8.77 -26.83
N VAL A 112 -1.15 7.76 -26.01
CA VAL A 112 -0.62 6.47 -26.48
C VAL A 112 -1.57 5.38 -26.03
N ARG A 113 -1.94 4.49 -26.96
CA ARG A 113 -2.71 3.29 -26.67
C ARG A 113 -1.90 2.07 -27.06
N VAL A 114 -1.67 1.18 -26.11
CA VAL A 114 -0.87 -0.04 -26.31
C VAL A 114 -1.69 -1.27 -25.92
N ARG A 115 -1.72 -2.27 -26.80
CA ARG A 115 -2.26 -3.60 -26.47
C ARG A 115 -1.18 -4.38 -25.72
N ALA A 116 -1.52 -4.89 -24.54
CA ALA A 116 -0.64 -5.69 -23.71
C ALA A 116 -1.38 -6.86 -23.08
N THR A 117 -0.67 -7.97 -22.85
CA THR A 117 -1.14 -9.03 -21.97
C THR A 117 -0.88 -8.62 -20.53
N LEU A 118 -1.94 -8.62 -19.71
CA LEU A 118 -1.91 -8.39 -18.27
C LEU A 118 -2.14 -9.73 -17.56
N GLU A 119 -1.16 -10.18 -16.79
CA GLU A 119 -1.27 -11.33 -15.90
C GLU A 119 -1.31 -10.82 -14.45
N SER A 120 -2.30 -11.25 -13.68
CA SER A 120 -2.50 -10.87 -12.27
C SER A 120 -3.11 -12.02 -11.48
N GLY A 121 -3.40 -11.81 -10.19
CA GLY A 121 -4.13 -12.78 -9.37
C GLY A 121 -5.52 -13.17 -9.91
N LEU A 122 -6.12 -12.37 -10.80
CA LEU A 122 -7.37 -12.69 -11.49
C LEU A 122 -7.23 -13.62 -12.69
N GLY A 123 -6.00 -13.85 -13.15
CA GLY A 123 -5.70 -14.54 -14.40
C GLY A 123 -5.10 -13.60 -15.45
N THR A 124 -5.20 -14.04 -16.71
CA THR A 124 -4.55 -13.41 -17.86
C THR A 124 -5.60 -12.77 -18.78
N ALA A 125 -5.39 -11.50 -19.14
CA ALA A 125 -6.27 -10.76 -20.03
C ALA A 125 -5.48 -9.95 -21.07
N ASN A 126 -6.04 -9.81 -22.27
CA ASN A 126 -5.56 -8.85 -23.27
C ASN A 126 -6.19 -7.49 -22.99
N GLN A 127 -5.38 -6.51 -22.58
CA GLN A 127 -5.82 -5.19 -22.18
C GLN A 127 -5.24 -4.12 -23.12
N VAL A 128 -6.05 -3.08 -23.39
CA VAL A 128 -5.54 -1.85 -24.00
C VAL A 128 -5.27 -0.85 -22.88
N PHE A 129 -4.02 -0.44 -22.74
CA PHE A 129 -3.62 0.62 -21.82
C PHE A 129 -3.55 1.94 -22.57
N GLU A 130 -4.13 2.98 -21.98
CA GLU A 130 -4.02 4.35 -22.45
C GLU A 130 -3.09 5.14 -21.51
N LEU A 131 -2.28 6.03 -22.06
CA LEU A 131 -1.32 6.84 -21.31
C LEU A 131 -2.05 7.68 -20.24
N ASN A 132 -1.61 7.53 -18.98
CA ASN A 132 -2.19 8.15 -17.78
C ASN A 132 -3.64 7.73 -17.45
N ALA A 133 -4.15 6.66 -18.05
CA ALA A 133 -5.45 6.09 -17.71
C ALA A 133 -5.27 4.82 -16.86
N PRO A 134 -5.80 4.79 -15.62
CA PRO A 134 -5.65 3.63 -14.75
C PRO A 134 -6.54 2.46 -15.17
N VAL A 135 -5.98 1.25 -15.13
CA VAL A 135 -6.70 -0.03 -15.22
C VAL A 135 -6.66 -0.69 -13.85
N THR A 136 -7.83 -1.07 -13.34
CA THR A 136 -7.96 -1.65 -11.99
C THR A 136 -8.26 -3.14 -12.06
N THR A 137 -7.52 -3.94 -11.31
CA THR A 137 -7.88 -5.33 -10.96
C THR A 137 -8.63 -5.33 -9.61
N GLU A 138 -8.84 -6.51 -9.02
CA GLU A 138 -9.35 -6.62 -7.65
C GLU A 138 -8.38 -6.03 -6.61
N ALA A 139 -7.07 -6.21 -6.82
CA ALA A 139 -6.06 -5.90 -5.81
C ALA A 139 -5.02 -4.86 -6.24
N GLU A 140 -5.01 -4.43 -7.51
CA GLU A 140 -4.01 -3.52 -8.05
C GLU A 140 -4.62 -2.43 -8.95
N VAL A 141 -3.90 -1.32 -9.06
CA VAL A 141 -4.09 -0.27 -10.05
C VAL A 141 -2.85 -0.24 -10.93
N ILE A 142 -3.03 -0.46 -12.23
CA ILE A 142 -1.97 -0.50 -13.24
C ILE A 142 -2.19 0.68 -14.20
N GLU A 143 -1.17 1.51 -14.40
CA GLU A 143 -1.25 2.67 -15.28
C GLU A 143 -0.02 2.75 -16.19
N LEU A 144 -0.23 2.97 -17.48
CA LEU A 144 0.87 3.35 -18.37
C LEU A 144 1.21 4.82 -18.10
N VAL A 145 2.35 5.09 -17.47
CA VAL A 145 2.72 6.45 -17.02
C VAL A 145 3.71 7.14 -17.93
N GLN A 146 4.47 6.37 -18.73
CA GLN A 146 5.47 6.94 -19.61
C GLN A 146 5.72 6.03 -20.81
N VAL A 147 5.95 6.65 -21.95
CA VAL A 147 6.37 6.00 -23.19
C VAL A 147 7.60 6.71 -23.71
N MET A 148 8.64 5.96 -24.04
CA MET A 148 9.88 6.49 -24.62
C MET A 148 10.14 5.85 -25.99
N PRO A 149 10.85 6.54 -26.90
CA PRO A 149 11.31 7.92 -26.79
C PRO A 149 10.15 8.92 -26.84
N GLU A 150 10.41 10.16 -26.44
CA GLU A 150 9.48 11.29 -26.68
C GLU A 150 9.18 11.43 -28.16
N ALA A 151 7.95 11.83 -28.49
CA ALA A 151 7.55 12.06 -29.87
C ALA A 151 8.35 13.25 -30.45
N ARG A 152 8.81 13.11 -31.70
CA ARG A 152 9.55 14.15 -32.44
C ARG A 152 8.94 14.36 -33.81
N LEU A 153 8.98 15.60 -34.27
CA LEU A 153 8.58 15.94 -35.63
C LEU A 153 9.43 15.18 -36.64
N ASP A 154 8.78 14.65 -37.68
CA ASP A 154 9.39 13.99 -38.83
C ASP A 154 10.24 12.75 -38.53
N VAL A 155 10.07 12.15 -37.35
CA VAL A 155 10.75 10.89 -37.01
C VAL A 155 9.73 9.83 -36.61
N ALA A 156 9.58 8.83 -37.47
CA ALA A 156 8.86 7.62 -37.13
C ALA A 156 9.65 6.78 -36.11
N ILE A 157 8.98 6.39 -35.02
CA ILE A 157 9.54 5.50 -33.99
C ILE A 157 9.29 4.05 -34.42
N ARG A 158 10.34 3.22 -34.44
CA ARG A 158 10.17 1.79 -34.76
C ARG A 158 9.64 1.04 -33.55
N PRO A 159 8.84 -0.04 -33.73
CA PRO A 159 8.32 -0.85 -32.63
C PRO A 159 9.38 -1.28 -31.59
N ALA A 160 10.58 -1.65 -32.05
CA ALA A 160 11.68 -2.10 -31.20
C ALA A 160 12.32 -0.98 -30.34
N ASP A 161 12.10 0.29 -30.68
CA ASP A 161 12.66 1.43 -29.98
C ASP A 161 11.77 1.87 -28.80
N TYR A 162 10.53 1.38 -28.72
CA TYR A 162 9.60 1.72 -27.64
C TYR A 162 10.02 1.15 -26.29
N ARG A 163 9.84 1.96 -25.26
CA ARG A 163 9.86 1.55 -23.86
C ARG A 163 8.62 2.08 -23.17
N PHE A 164 8.03 1.23 -22.34
CA PHE A 164 6.82 1.52 -21.59
C PHE A 164 7.16 1.44 -20.12
N ILE A 165 6.74 2.45 -19.36
CA ILE A 165 6.81 2.44 -17.91
C ILE A 165 5.39 2.31 -17.38
N PHE A 166 5.11 1.20 -16.72
CA PHE A 166 3.86 0.98 -16.01
C PHE A 166 4.07 1.26 -14.53
N ARG A 167 3.17 2.03 -13.93
CA ARG A 167 3.05 2.14 -12.47
C ARG A 167 2.06 1.08 -12.01
N VAL A 168 2.46 0.25 -11.06
CA VAL A 168 1.60 -0.73 -10.40
C VAL A 168 1.53 -0.36 -8.93
N ALA A 169 0.33 -0.18 -8.39
CA ALA A 169 0.09 0.10 -6.98
C ALA A 169 -0.92 -0.90 -6.42
N LYS A 170 -0.80 -1.28 -5.15
CA LYS A 170 -1.87 -2.04 -4.49
C LYS A 170 -3.12 -1.15 -4.36
N ARG A 171 -4.29 -1.71 -4.65
CA ARG A 171 -5.56 -1.04 -4.45
C ARG A 171 -5.77 -0.86 -2.94
N PRO A 172 -6.09 0.36 -2.47
CA PRO A 172 -6.48 0.53 -1.07
C PRO A 172 -7.66 -0.39 -0.77
N PRO A 173 -7.68 -1.07 0.39
CA PRO A 173 -8.86 -1.82 0.79
C PRO A 173 -10.05 -0.86 0.76
N LEU A 174 -11.11 -1.23 0.04
CA LEU A 174 -12.35 -0.47 0.07
C LEU A 174 -12.70 -0.27 1.54
N ALA A 175 -12.71 0.98 1.99
CA ALA A 175 -13.16 1.30 3.32
C ALA A 175 -14.56 0.69 3.45
N ALA A 176 -14.71 -0.31 4.31
CA ALA A 176 -15.98 -0.99 4.47
C ALA A 176 -17.06 0.08 4.75
N PRO A 177 -18.20 0.07 4.04
CA PRO A 177 -19.29 0.95 4.40
C PRO A 177 -19.65 0.65 5.87
N ARG A 178 -19.54 1.68 6.71
CA ARG A 178 -20.01 1.64 8.10
C ARG A 178 -21.53 1.59 8.13
#